data_AF-A0A969GDN3-F1
#
_entry.id   AF-A0A969GDN3-F1
#
_cell.length_a   1.000
_cell.length_b   1.000
_cell.length_c   1.000
_cell.angle_alpha   90.00
_cell.angle_beta   90.00
_cell.angle_gamma   90.00
#
_symmetry.space_group_name_H-M   'P 1'
#
loop_
_entity.id
_entity.type
_entity.pdbx_description
1 polymer ?
#
loop_
_entity_poly.entity_id
_entity_poly.type
_entity_poly.pdbx_seq_one_letter_code
_entity_poly.pdbx_strand_id
1 'polypeptide(L)'
;MISKINTQKKAIAKAKELAELNDLTPEQLAEAKEQEMRKAARAIREQNSKAEGRAEGKVEGKAEGLEEGKQKEKDKRIIKDLKRGKLTIEEIAEDSEVSVDYVLELKRVWNSCVLSVNYYELSYSDCVDF
;
A
#
# COMPACT_ATOMS: atom_id res chain seq x y z
N MET A 1 75.57 5.16 -32.62
CA MET A 1 74.93 6.13 -31.70
C MET A 1 73.42 6.05 -31.92
N ILE A 2 72.66 5.69 -30.89
CA ILE A 2 71.19 5.67 -30.96
C ILE A 2 70.70 7.12 -30.82
N SER A 3 70.05 7.65 -31.85
CA SER A 3 69.46 9.00 -31.83
C SER A 3 68.33 9.07 -30.80
N LYS A 4 68.38 10.04 -29.89
CA LYS A 4 67.31 10.29 -28.91
C LYS A 4 66.00 10.59 -29.65
N ILE A 5 64.95 9.83 -29.35
CA ILE A 5 63.61 10.03 -29.90
C ILE A 5 63.09 11.41 -29.46
N ASN A 6 62.64 12.24 -30.40
CA ASN A 6 62.11 13.56 -30.12
C ASN A 6 60.67 13.45 -29.58
N THR A 7 60.53 13.53 -28.26
CA THR A 7 59.27 13.43 -27.51
C THR A 7 58.36 14.65 -27.64
N GLN A 8 58.83 15.76 -28.23
CA GLN A 8 58.06 17.00 -28.37
C GLN A 8 57.11 16.99 -29.58
N LYS A 9 57.19 15.98 -30.46
CA LYS A 9 56.23 15.86 -31.56
C LYS A 9 54.83 15.65 -30.99
N LYS A 10 53.88 16.46 -31.44
CA LYS A 10 52.46 16.44 -31.00
C LYS A 10 51.86 15.04 -30.99
N ALA A 11 52.21 14.20 -31.95
CA ALA A 11 51.75 12.81 -32.02
C ALA A 11 52.30 11.94 -30.88
N ILE A 12 53.56 12.13 -30.48
CA ILE A 12 54.24 11.38 -29.42
C ILE A 12 53.76 11.85 -28.04
N ALA A 13 53.57 13.17 -27.87
CA ALA A 13 52.98 13.73 -26.66
C ALA A 13 51.53 13.23 -26.45
N LYS A 14 50.72 13.24 -27.52
CA LYS A 14 49.35 12.75 -27.47
C LYS A 14 49.27 11.23 -27.21
N ALA A 15 50.21 10.45 -27.76
CA ALA A 15 50.29 9.02 -27.48
C ALA A 15 50.70 8.73 -26.02
N LYS A 16 51.58 9.55 -25.44
CA LYS A 16 51.95 9.48 -24.02
C LYS A 16 50.78 9.85 -23.11
N GLU A 17 50.07 10.93 -23.44
CA GLU A 17 48.87 11.37 -22.72
C GLU A 17 47.73 10.33 -22.79
N LEU A 18 47.52 9.71 -23.96
CA LEU A 18 46.55 8.60 -24.11
C LEU A 18 46.96 7.34 -23.34
N ALA A 19 48.26 7.11 -23.15
CA ALA A 19 48.76 6.00 -22.34
C ALA A 19 48.54 6.26 -20.84
N GLU A 20 48.80 7.49 -20.37
CA GLU A 20 48.54 7.94 -18.99
C GLU A 20 47.03 8.01 -18.67
N LEU A 21 46.16 8.26 -19.66
CA LEU A 21 44.70 8.25 -19.47
C LEU A 21 44.10 6.84 -19.31
N ASN A 22 44.86 5.79 -19.63
CA ASN A 22 44.44 4.39 -19.56
C ASN A 22 44.95 3.67 -18.29
N ASP A 23 45.36 4.41 -17.26
CA ASP A 23 45.83 3.86 -15.98
C ASP A 23 44.67 3.44 -15.04
N LEU A 24 43.63 2.81 -15.58
CA LEU A 24 42.80 1.92 -14.77
C LEU A 24 43.38 0.53 -14.91
N THR A 25 44.01 0.03 -13.85
CA THR A 25 44.49 -1.35 -13.84
C THR A 25 43.30 -2.30 -14.08
N PRO A 26 43.51 -3.48 -14.69
CA PRO A 26 42.44 -4.46 -14.88
C PRO A 26 41.68 -4.79 -13.59
N GLU A 27 42.36 -4.72 -12.44
CA GLU A 27 41.78 -4.87 -11.11
C GLU A 27 40.85 -3.71 -10.72
N GLN A 28 41.25 -2.45 -10.93
CA GLN A 28 40.38 -1.30 -10.64
C GLN A 28 39.13 -1.28 -11.51
N LEU A 29 39.25 -1.72 -12.78
CA LEU A 29 38.11 -1.85 -13.68
C LEU A 29 37.18 -2.99 -13.26
N ALA A 30 37.74 -4.12 -12.80
CA ALA A 30 36.96 -5.24 -12.27
C ALA A 30 36.24 -4.85 -10.98
N GLU A 31 36.91 -4.14 -10.07
CA GLU A 31 36.32 -3.66 -8.82
C GLU A 31 35.20 -2.65 -9.07
N ALA A 32 35.37 -1.71 -10.00
CA ALA A 32 34.31 -0.79 -10.39
C ALA A 32 33.09 -1.51 -10.98
N LYS A 33 33.31 -2.49 -11.86
CA LYS A 33 32.22 -3.32 -12.40
C LYS A 33 31.54 -4.15 -11.33
N GLU A 34 32.28 -4.71 -10.39
CA GLU A 34 31.71 -5.48 -9.28
C GLU A 34 30.90 -4.59 -8.34
N GLN A 35 31.38 -3.39 -8.04
CA GLN A 35 30.62 -2.40 -7.27
C GLN A 35 29.34 -2.00 -7.99
N GLU A 36 29.37 -1.78 -9.31
CA GLU A 36 28.17 -1.49 -10.10
C GLU A 36 27.18 -2.65 -10.10
N MET A 37 27.65 -3.89 -10.24
CA MET A 37 26.79 -5.08 -10.14
C MET A 37 26.15 -5.21 -8.76
N ARG A 38 26.89 -4.90 -7.68
CA ARG A 38 26.35 -4.89 -6.31
C ARG A 38 25.30 -3.80 -6.11
N LYS A 39 25.50 -2.60 -6.68
CA LYS A 39 24.50 -1.52 -6.67
C LYS A 39 23.26 -1.91 -7.46
N ALA A 40 23.42 -2.48 -8.64
CA ALA A 40 22.32 -2.97 -9.47
C ALA A 40 21.51 -4.07 -8.76
N ALA A 41 22.18 -5.04 -8.13
CA ALA A 41 21.52 -6.09 -7.36
C ALA A 41 20.71 -5.54 -6.18
N ARG A 42 21.23 -4.51 -5.48
CA ARG A 42 20.49 -3.81 -4.40
C ARG A 42 19.27 -3.08 -4.95
N ALA A 43 19.42 -2.38 -6.07
CA ALA A 43 18.32 -1.65 -6.71
C ALA A 43 17.18 -2.59 -7.15
N ILE A 44 17.52 -3.75 -7.74
CA ILE A 44 16.54 -4.77 -8.13
C ILE A 44 15.80 -5.31 -6.90
N ARG A 45 16.53 -5.63 -5.83
CA ARG A 45 15.92 -6.13 -4.58
C ARG A 45 14.97 -5.10 -3.97
N GLU A 46 15.36 -3.83 -3.94
CA GLU A 46 14.52 -2.76 -3.41
C GLU A 46 13.28 -2.50 -4.27
N GLN A 47 13.40 -2.58 -5.60
CA GLN A 47 12.24 -2.50 -6.50
C GLN A 47 11.26 -3.64 -6.28
N ASN A 48 11.75 -4.88 -6.15
CA ASN A 48 10.90 -6.05 -5.93
C ASN A 48 10.17 -5.95 -4.57
N SER A 49 10.87 -5.61 -3.49
CA SER A 49 10.24 -5.45 -2.17
C SER A 49 9.19 -4.32 -2.13
N LYS A 50 9.39 -3.22 -2.87
CA LYS A 50 8.39 -2.15 -3.00
C LYS A 50 7.19 -2.54 -3.85
N ALA A 51 7.38 -3.41 -4.84
CA ALA A 51 6.31 -3.92 -5.69
C ALA A 51 5.43 -4.91 -4.94
N GLU A 52 6.03 -5.86 -4.21
CA GLU A 52 5.33 -6.85 -3.39
C GLU A 52 4.52 -6.17 -2.27
N GLY A 53 5.12 -5.28 -1.47
CA GLY A 53 4.41 -4.58 -0.40
C GLY A 53 3.25 -3.69 -0.87
N ARG A 54 3.30 -3.15 -2.10
CA ARG A 54 2.17 -2.42 -2.70
C ARG A 54 1.07 -3.34 -3.22
N ALA A 55 1.41 -4.53 -3.69
CA ALA A 55 0.44 -5.49 -4.17
C ALA A 55 -0.36 -6.08 -3.00
N GLU A 56 0.33 -6.50 -1.93
CA GLU A 56 -0.29 -7.07 -0.73
C GLU A 56 -1.18 -6.04 -0.01
N GLY A 57 -0.66 -4.85 0.30
CA GLY A 57 -1.45 -3.83 0.99
C GLY A 57 -2.66 -3.31 0.21
N LYS A 58 -2.69 -3.45 -1.11
CA LYS A 58 -3.83 -3.05 -1.96
C LYS A 58 -4.88 -4.14 -2.10
N VAL A 59 -4.52 -5.41 -1.89
CA VAL A 59 -5.46 -6.53 -1.87
C VAL A 59 -6.12 -6.64 -0.50
N GLU A 60 -5.33 -6.58 0.57
CA GLU A 60 -5.82 -6.68 1.95
C GLU A 60 -6.73 -5.50 2.30
N GLY A 61 -6.28 -4.25 2.09
CA GLY A 61 -7.10 -3.06 2.37
C GLY A 61 -8.35 -2.91 1.49
N LYS A 62 -8.41 -3.57 0.32
CA LYS A 62 -9.63 -3.61 -0.49
C LYS A 62 -10.61 -4.68 -0.02
N ALA A 63 -10.12 -5.84 0.41
CA ALA A 63 -10.97 -6.91 0.90
C ALA A 63 -11.65 -6.50 2.21
N GLU A 64 -10.86 -6.01 3.18
CA GLU A 64 -11.38 -5.56 4.48
C GLU A 64 -12.34 -4.37 4.33
N GLY A 65 -11.98 -3.36 3.52
CA GLY A 65 -12.85 -2.20 3.30
C GLY A 65 -14.16 -2.50 2.56
N LEU A 66 -14.18 -3.53 1.70
CA LEU A 66 -15.40 -3.96 1.00
C LEU A 66 -16.31 -4.78 1.91
N GLU A 67 -15.76 -5.62 2.78
CA GLU A 67 -16.54 -6.46 3.68
C GLU A 67 -17.14 -5.62 4.82
N GLU A 68 -16.34 -4.75 5.45
CA GLU A 68 -16.80 -3.82 6.48
C GLU A 68 -17.85 -2.83 5.92
N GLY A 69 -17.63 -2.33 4.69
CA GLY A 69 -18.59 -1.45 4.01
C GLY A 69 -19.94 -2.14 3.73
N LYS A 70 -19.90 -3.38 3.24
CA LYS A 70 -21.13 -4.16 2.97
C LYS A 70 -21.92 -4.47 4.23
N GLN A 71 -21.24 -4.83 5.32
CA GLN A 71 -21.91 -5.11 6.58
C GLN A 71 -22.55 -3.84 7.16
N LYS A 72 -21.80 -2.72 7.17
CA LYS A 72 -22.33 -1.42 7.62
C LYS A 72 -23.53 -0.96 6.80
N GLU A 73 -23.54 -1.18 5.49
CA GLU A 73 -24.69 -0.85 4.64
C GLU A 73 -25.93 -1.70 4.97
N LYS A 74 -25.74 -3.00 5.24
CA LYS A 74 -26.83 -3.90 5.68
C LYS A 74 -27.42 -3.43 7.01
N ASP A 75 -26.57 -3.11 7.99
CA ASP A 75 -27.00 -2.69 9.32
C ASP A 75 -27.75 -1.36 9.25
N LYS A 76 -27.26 -0.41 8.45
CA LYS A 76 -27.93 0.86 8.16
C LYS A 76 -29.31 0.66 7.56
N ARG A 77 -29.47 -0.29 6.63
CA ARG A 77 -30.77 -0.62 6.04
C ARG A 77 -31.72 -1.20 7.08
N ILE A 78 -31.28 -2.20 7.84
CA ILE A 78 -32.07 -2.84 8.90
C ILE A 78 -32.55 -1.81 9.92
N ILE A 79 -31.66 -0.94 10.42
CA ILE A 79 -32.02 0.13 11.37
C ILE A 79 -33.03 1.11 10.76
N LYS A 80 -32.90 1.45 9.46
CA LYS A 80 -33.85 2.34 8.78
C LYS A 80 -35.24 1.72 8.67
N ASP A 81 -35.31 0.42 8.39
CA ASP A 81 -36.57 -0.29 8.28
C ASP A 81 -37.23 -0.53 9.65
N LEU A 82 -36.43 -0.81 10.69
CA LEU A 82 -36.86 -0.81 12.10
C LEU A 82 -37.42 0.55 12.53
N LYS A 83 -36.76 1.66 12.16
CA LYS A 83 -37.24 3.03 12.45
C LYS A 83 -38.57 3.36 11.76
N ARG A 84 -38.79 2.82 10.56
CA ARG A 84 -40.05 3.01 9.82
C ARG A 84 -41.22 2.26 10.47
N GLY A 85 -40.95 1.13 11.12
CA GLY A 85 -41.96 0.34 11.83
C GLY A 85 -43.07 -0.24 10.94
N LYS A 86 -42.82 -0.35 9.63
CA LYS A 86 -43.80 -0.83 8.63
C LYS A 86 -43.67 -2.31 8.31
N LEU A 87 -42.51 -2.89 8.60
CA LEU A 87 -42.15 -4.27 8.30
C LEU A 87 -42.02 -5.05 9.60
N THR A 88 -42.38 -6.32 9.56
CA THR A 88 -42.12 -7.28 10.64
C THR A 88 -40.63 -7.60 10.72
N ILE A 89 -40.19 -8.15 11.86
CA ILE A 89 -38.78 -8.47 12.07
C ILE A 89 -38.36 -9.60 11.12
N GLU A 90 -39.27 -10.50 10.83
CA GLU A 90 -39.14 -11.61 9.91
C GLU A 90 -38.97 -11.11 8.47
N GLU A 91 -39.82 -10.18 8.01
CA GLU A 91 -39.71 -9.56 6.68
C GLU A 91 -38.38 -8.79 6.53
N ILE A 92 -37.94 -8.06 7.55
CA ILE A 92 -36.65 -7.34 7.53
C ILE A 92 -35.46 -8.30 7.44
N ALA A 93 -35.54 -9.42 8.16
CA ALA A 93 -34.50 -10.45 8.15
C ALA A 93 -34.40 -11.12 6.77
N GLU A 94 -35.55 -11.46 6.17
CA GLU A 94 -35.63 -12.01 4.81
C GLU A 94 -35.09 -11.02 3.76
N ASP A 95 -35.57 -9.77 3.79
CA ASP A 95 -35.16 -8.72 2.85
C ASP A 95 -33.66 -8.40 2.90
N SER A 96 -33.03 -8.59 4.08
CA SER A 96 -31.62 -8.27 4.31
C SER A 96 -30.71 -9.50 4.27
N GLU A 97 -31.27 -10.69 4.05
CA GLU A 97 -30.57 -11.99 4.05
C GLU A 97 -29.77 -12.22 5.36
N VAL A 98 -30.39 -11.92 6.51
CA VAL A 98 -29.82 -12.11 7.85
C VAL A 98 -30.75 -12.94 8.74
N SER A 99 -30.26 -13.38 9.91
CA SER A 99 -31.12 -14.07 10.88
C SER A 99 -32.02 -13.08 11.62
N VAL A 100 -33.18 -13.58 12.08
CA VAL A 100 -34.08 -12.83 12.97
C VAL A 100 -33.37 -12.39 14.25
N ASP A 101 -32.53 -13.27 14.81
CA ASP A 101 -31.72 -12.97 16.00
C ASP A 101 -30.80 -11.78 15.77
N TYR A 102 -30.18 -11.68 14.59
CA TYR A 102 -29.31 -10.57 14.23
C TYR A 102 -30.07 -9.23 14.20
N VAL A 103 -31.28 -9.22 13.65
CA VAL A 103 -32.14 -8.02 13.64
C VAL A 103 -32.55 -7.61 15.06
N LEU A 104 -32.82 -8.59 15.94
CA LEU A 104 -33.12 -8.33 17.35
C LEU A 104 -31.91 -7.78 18.11
N GLU A 105 -30.72 -8.30 17.86
CA GLU A 105 -29.48 -7.78 18.44
C GLU A 105 -29.22 -6.35 17.98
N LEU A 106 -29.33 -6.06 16.69
CA LEU A 106 -29.21 -4.71 16.14
C LEU A 106 -30.23 -3.76 16.77
N LYS A 107 -31.49 -4.20 16.92
CA LYS A 107 -32.52 -3.43 17.62
C LYS A 107 -32.14 -3.14 19.07
N ARG A 108 -31.56 -4.11 19.79
CA ARG A 108 -31.11 -3.94 21.18
C ARG A 108 -29.94 -2.96 21.28
N VAL A 109 -28.93 -3.12 20.44
CA VAL A 109 -27.75 -2.24 20.38
C VAL A 109 -28.18 -0.81 20.03
N TRP A 110 -29.01 -0.68 19.01
CA TRP A 110 -29.58 0.60 18.60
C TRP A 110 -30.38 1.26 19.72
N ASN A 111 -31.28 0.54 20.38
CA ASN A 111 -32.03 1.05 21.53
C ASN A 111 -31.10 1.48 22.69
N SER A 112 -30.06 0.70 22.99
CA SER A 112 -29.08 1.03 24.02
C SER A 112 -28.33 2.32 23.69
N CYS A 113 -27.92 2.49 22.43
CA CYS A 113 -27.24 3.69 21.95
C CYS A 113 -28.17 4.91 21.96
N VAL A 114 -29.42 4.75 21.54
CA VAL A 114 -30.42 5.82 21.60
C VAL A 114 -30.69 6.27 23.03
N LEU A 115 -30.72 5.34 23.99
CA LEU A 115 -30.89 5.67 25.40
C LEU A 115 -29.67 6.43 25.97
N SER A 116 -28.45 6.06 25.59
CA SER A 116 -27.25 6.81 26.02
C SER A 116 -27.17 8.19 25.38
N VAL A 117 -27.60 8.32 24.12
CA VAL A 117 -27.68 9.59 23.40
C VAL A 117 -28.74 10.53 24.00
N ASN A 118 -29.93 10.02 24.33
CA ASN A 118 -30.98 10.81 25.00
C ASN A 118 -30.59 11.25 26.42
N TYR A 119 -29.64 10.57 27.07
CA TYR A 119 -29.15 10.94 28.39
C TYR A 119 -28.03 12.01 28.36
N TYR A 120 -27.32 12.16 27.22
CA TYR A 120 -26.16 13.05 27.08
C TYR A 120 -26.24 14.08 25.92
N GLU A 121 -27.41 14.31 25.30
CA GLU A 121 -27.60 15.24 24.16
C GLU A 121 -26.63 15.02 22.97
N LEU A 122 -26.22 13.77 22.72
CA LEU A 122 -25.39 13.43 21.56
C LEU A 122 -26.24 13.35 20.27
N SER A 123 -25.60 13.31 19.10
CA SER A 123 -26.32 13.26 17.84
C SER A 123 -26.76 11.82 17.52
N TYR A 124 -28.01 11.62 17.07
CA TYR A 124 -28.52 10.30 16.64
C TYR A 124 -27.71 9.67 15.48
N SER A 125 -26.84 10.46 14.83
CA SER A 125 -25.91 10.05 13.78
C SER A 125 -24.86 9.07 14.29
N ASP A 126 -24.46 9.20 15.55
CA ASP A 126 -23.33 8.45 16.12
C ASP A 126 -23.66 6.97 16.40
N CYS A 127 -24.94 6.60 16.41
CA CYS A 127 -25.41 5.22 16.59
C CYS A 127 -25.46 4.39 15.29
N VAL A 128 -25.17 5.00 14.14
CA VAL A 128 -25.34 4.40 12.81
C VAL A 128 -23.99 4.05 12.16
N ASP A 129 -22.89 4.51 12.74
CA ASP A 129 -21.51 4.34 12.22
C ASP A 129 -20.63 3.43 13.09
N PHE A 130 -21.24 2.67 14.02
CA PHE A 130 -20.55 1.58 14.74
C PHE A 130 -20.20 0.41 13.81
#